data_AF-A0A319CKM0-F1
#
_entry.id   AF-A0A319CKM0-F1
#
_cell.length_a   1.000
_cell.length_b   1.000
_cell.length_c   1.000
_cell.angle_alpha   90.00
_cell.angle_beta   90.00
_cell.angle_gamma   90.00
#
_symmetry.space_group_name_H-M   'P 1'
#
loop_
_entity.id
_entity.type
_entity.pdbx_description
1 polymer ?
#
loop_
_entity_poly.entity_id
_entity_poly.type
_entity_poly.pdbx_seq_one_letter_code
_entity_poly.pdbx_strand_id
1 'polypeptide(L)'
;WIDSQVPSNLPPYRDCRGSWRPDFLIEDESRKGVPGPIENFRISEINARFPFNGMMYAACGQQALKEEGICDAGNGLVGTTEPAEMLGGLLGLFDPNLPLHLLKGDEPGIDIHMVVEYLRTRFGIKPRFVLPADLRLVPCSQAKGGYRLCCVIRDTEAQNTEHVKPVIYYDGETMEEIYQVGLELYQKELRALSSEMLRQVSLRCFNDLRTILLVHDKRMLGIVRQELDSLVERDIITHAQAKILDKGIADTILPGSAELEELIESCKKDPDLKKDYILKPIRSGKGDGIVFGEDINPANWMSSLEGLRSSHLVTGGGTCIVQRRINQIRHNVVLRPTGVMTRYPLVGTYHSIQGEFLGVGVWRSSPHRICAISQGGAWTCSVSPSS
;
A
#
# COMPACT_ATOMS: atom_id res chain seq x y z
N TRP A 1 -6.73 -10.44 -19.11
CA TRP A 1 -6.42 -11.85 -18.75
C TRP A 1 -6.93 -12.18 -17.35
N ILE A 2 -6.57 -11.44 -16.29
CA ILE A 2 -7.06 -11.72 -14.92
C ILE A 2 -8.60 -11.77 -14.88
N ASP A 3 -9.28 -10.79 -15.48
CA ASP A 3 -10.75 -10.75 -15.46
C ASP A 3 -11.39 -11.93 -16.20
N SER A 4 -10.72 -12.50 -17.21
CA SER A 4 -11.22 -13.70 -17.91
C SER A 4 -11.06 -14.99 -17.10
N GLN A 5 -10.42 -14.93 -15.93
CA GLN A 5 -10.30 -16.05 -14.99
C GLN A 5 -11.44 -16.08 -13.95
N VAL A 6 -12.25 -15.02 -13.89
CA VAL A 6 -13.35 -14.88 -12.93
C VAL A 6 -14.64 -15.46 -13.52
N PRO A 7 -15.46 -16.22 -12.75
CA PRO A 7 -15.23 -16.66 -11.37
C PRO A 7 -14.48 -18.00 -11.27
N SER A 8 -14.14 -18.62 -12.39
CA SER A 8 -13.73 -20.03 -12.46
C SER A 8 -12.44 -20.34 -11.71
N ASN A 9 -11.36 -19.60 -12.01
CA ASN A 9 -10.05 -19.80 -11.39
C ASN A 9 -9.79 -18.78 -10.27
N LEU A 10 -10.38 -17.59 -10.38
CA LEU A 10 -10.29 -16.50 -9.42
C LEU A 10 -11.68 -16.07 -8.94
N PRO A 11 -11.83 -15.73 -7.65
CA PRO A 11 -13.08 -15.16 -7.15
C PRO A 11 -13.35 -13.76 -7.74
N PRO A 12 -14.60 -13.28 -7.67
CA PRO A 12 -14.94 -11.89 -7.95
C PRO A 12 -14.07 -10.94 -7.09
N TYR A 13 -13.67 -9.80 -7.66
CA TYR A 13 -12.75 -8.87 -6.97
C TYR A 13 -13.23 -8.43 -5.59
N ARG A 14 -14.55 -8.25 -5.43
CA ARG A 14 -15.15 -7.87 -4.14
C ARG A 14 -14.88 -8.86 -3.01
N ASP A 15 -14.57 -10.11 -3.35
CA ASP A 15 -14.36 -11.21 -2.41
C ASP A 15 -12.85 -11.49 -2.19
N CYS A 16 -11.96 -10.75 -2.86
CA CYS A 16 -10.50 -10.96 -2.79
C CYS A 16 -9.70 -9.66 -2.96
N ARG A 17 -10.15 -8.55 -2.36
CA ARG A 17 -9.50 -7.24 -2.45
C ARG A 17 -8.11 -7.18 -1.81
N GLY A 18 -7.75 -8.13 -0.94
CA GLY A 18 -6.42 -8.17 -0.32
C GLY A 18 -6.23 -7.06 0.73
N SER A 19 -5.01 -6.55 0.89
CA SER A 19 -4.61 -5.64 1.97
C SER A 19 -4.15 -4.27 1.47
N TRP A 20 -4.75 -3.22 2.01
CA TRP A 20 -4.49 -1.82 1.63
C TRP A 20 -4.04 -1.02 2.86
N ARG A 21 -3.07 -0.13 2.66
CA ARG A 21 -2.70 0.91 3.62
C ARG A 21 -2.73 2.29 2.95
N PRO A 22 -3.85 3.00 3.05
CA PRO A 22 -3.90 4.41 2.68
C PRO A 22 -3.10 5.28 3.64
N ASP A 23 -2.34 6.21 3.08
CA ASP A 23 -1.56 7.20 3.82
C ASP A 23 -2.21 8.58 3.63
N PHE A 24 -2.50 9.27 4.72
CA PHE A 24 -3.21 10.55 4.70
C PHE A 24 -2.44 11.66 5.42
N LEU A 25 -2.65 12.89 4.95
CA LEU A 25 -2.07 14.12 5.46
C LEU A 25 -3.16 14.98 6.10
N ILE A 26 -2.79 15.85 7.03
CA ILE A 26 -3.73 16.74 7.72
C ILE A 26 -3.57 18.17 7.19
N GLU A 27 -4.59 18.68 6.53
CA GLU A 27 -4.67 20.03 5.97
C GLU A 27 -5.46 20.97 6.89
N ASP A 28 -5.09 22.25 6.91
CA ASP A 28 -5.87 23.31 7.57
C ASP A 28 -6.94 23.85 6.60
N GLU A 29 -8.22 23.56 6.88
CA GLU A 29 -9.38 24.09 6.18
C GLU A 29 -10.00 25.30 6.92
N SER A 30 -9.27 25.96 7.82
CA SER A 30 -9.79 27.11 8.55
C SER A 30 -10.40 28.15 7.60
N ARG A 31 -11.68 28.46 7.86
CA ARG A 31 -12.44 29.45 7.12
C ARG A 31 -12.33 30.79 7.84
N LYS A 32 -12.27 31.89 7.08
CA LYS A 32 -12.33 33.24 7.65
C LYS A 32 -13.54 33.35 8.59
N GLY A 33 -13.29 33.64 9.87
CA GLY A 33 -14.32 33.85 10.88
C GLY A 33 -14.60 32.68 11.84
N VAL A 34 -13.97 31.51 11.66
CA VAL A 34 -14.03 30.40 12.63
C VAL A 34 -12.72 30.37 13.46
N PRO A 35 -12.78 30.40 14.81
CA PRO A 35 -11.58 30.30 15.62
C PRO A 35 -11.02 28.87 15.60
N GLY A 36 -9.74 28.74 15.23
CA GLY A 36 -8.98 27.49 15.27
C GLY A 36 -8.85 26.80 13.90
N PRO A 37 -7.80 25.96 13.71
CA PRO A 37 -7.64 25.17 12.49
C PRO A 37 -8.77 24.14 12.39
N ILE A 38 -9.37 24.03 11.21
CA ILE A 38 -10.32 22.95 10.92
C ILE A 38 -9.51 21.86 10.22
N GLU A 39 -9.26 20.75 10.91
CA GLU A 39 -8.49 19.64 10.34
C GLU A 39 -9.27 18.96 9.22
N ASN A 40 -8.65 18.84 8.06
CA ASN A 40 -9.16 18.03 6.96
C ASN A 40 -8.14 16.94 6.58
N PHE A 41 -8.59 15.69 6.59
CA PHE A 41 -7.74 14.55 6.28
C PHE A 41 -7.77 14.25 4.78
N ARG A 42 -6.59 14.20 4.17
CA ARG A 42 -6.41 14.01 2.73
C ARG A 42 -5.59 12.76 2.44
N ILE A 43 -6.22 11.72 1.89
CA ILE A 43 -5.53 10.55 1.34
C ILE A 43 -4.64 10.99 0.20
N SER A 44 -3.34 10.75 0.36
CA SER A 44 -2.30 11.22 -0.57
C SER A 44 -1.70 10.11 -1.43
N GLU A 45 -1.82 8.86 -0.97
CA GLU A 45 -1.49 7.62 -1.68
C GLU A 45 -2.15 6.41 -1.01
N ILE A 46 -2.24 5.29 -1.75
CA ILE A 46 -2.64 3.99 -1.22
C ILE A 46 -1.50 2.99 -1.45
N ASN A 47 -0.97 2.43 -0.36
CA ASN A 47 0.04 1.38 -0.40
C ASN A 47 -0.66 0.02 -0.40
N ALA A 48 -0.64 -0.69 -1.52
CA ALA A 48 -1.31 -1.99 -1.66
C ALA A 48 -0.43 -3.07 -2.30
N ARG A 49 0.84 -2.74 -2.58
CA ARG A 49 1.79 -3.65 -3.24
C ARG A 49 2.20 -4.81 -2.35
N PHE A 50 2.48 -4.54 -1.09
CA PHE A 50 2.89 -5.55 -0.11
C PHE A 50 1.71 -5.85 0.81
N PRO A 51 1.44 -7.12 1.17
CA PRO A 51 0.25 -7.45 1.94
C PRO A 51 0.31 -6.99 3.41
N PHE A 52 1.49 -6.84 3.99
CA PHE A 52 1.61 -6.60 5.44
C PHE A 52 1.66 -5.10 5.79
N ASN A 53 2.30 -4.29 4.96
CA ASN A 53 2.23 -2.82 5.01
C ASN A 53 2.48 -2.14 6.38
N GLY A 54 3.21 -2.72 7.34
CA GLY A 54 3.43 -2.08 8.64
C GLY A 54 2.29 -2.30 9.64
N MET A 55 1.40 -3.26 9.34
CA MET A 55 0.32 -3.68 10.21
C MET A 55 0.83 -4.31 11.49
N MET A 56 1.95 -5.06 11.44
CA MET A 56 2.52 -5.65 12.66
C MET A 56 3.05 -4.57 13.60
N TYR A 57 3.65 -3.49 13.07
CA TYR A 57 4.00 -2.32 13.90
C TYR A 57 2.79 -1.72 14.60
N ALA A 58 1.69 -1.52 13.88
CA ALA A 58 0.47 -0.96 14.46
C ALA A 58 -0.13 -1.89 15.53
N ALA A 59 -0.29 -3.19 15.22
CA ALA A 59 -0.87 -4.16 16.15
C ALA A 59 -0.01 -4.36 17.41
N CYS A 60 1.30 -4.59 17.25
CA CYS A 60 2.21 -4.78 18.38
C CYS A 60 2.34 -3.50 19.22
N GLY A 61 2.41 -2.33 18.58
CA GLY A 61 2.49 -1.06 19.29
C GLY A 61 1.23 -0.77 20.12
N GLN A 62 0.04 -1.01 19.55
CA GLN A 62 -1.23 -0.86 20.27
C GLN A 62 -1.36 -1.86 21.42
N GLN A 63 -0.93 -3.11 21.21
CA GLN A 63 -0.90 -4.12 22.28
C GLN A 63 0.01 -3.68 23.43
N ALA A 64 1.19 -3.15 23.14
CA ALA A 64 2.10 -2.65 24.17
C ALA A 64 1.48 -1.48 24.96
N LEU A 65 0.81 -0.52 24.31
CA LEU A 65 0.13 0.57 25.01
C LEU A 65 -0.97 0.07 25.96
N LYS A 66 -1.66 -1.01 25.59
CA LYS A 66 -2.69 -1.65 26.42
C LYS A 66 -2.08 -2.38 27.61
N GLU A 67 -1.01 -3.14 27.39
CA GLU A 67 -0.30 -3.91 28.43
C GLU A 67 0.39 -3.01 29.48
N GLU A 68 0.89 -1.84 29.05
CA GLU A 68 1.50 -0.84 29.94
C GLU A 68 0.45 0.04 30.67
N GLY A 69 -0.85 -0.20 30.46
CA GLY A 69 -1.93 0.59 31.08
C GLY A 69 -2.01 2.04 30.58
N ILE A 70 -1.41 2.35 29.42
CA ILE A 70 -1.49 3.70 28.82
C ILE A 70 -2.84 3.90 28.12
N CYS A 71 -3.43 2.83 27.59
CA CYS A 71 -4.70 2.85 26.86
C CYS A 71 -5.78 1.99 27.54
N ASP A 72 -5.85 2.05 28.87
CA ASP A 72 -6.83 1.31 29.69
C ASP A 72 -8.03 2.18 30.14
N ALA A 73 -8.17 3.38 29.57
CA ALA A 73 -9.11 4.45 29.95
C ALA A 73 -8.85 5.11 31.33
N GLY A 74 -7.93 4.61 32.15
CA GLY A 74 -7.60 5.19 33.46
C GLY A 74 -7.03 6.60 33.39
N ASN A 75 -6.39 6.96 32.27
CA ASN A 75 -5.91 8.30 31.96
C ASN A 75 -6.79 9.05 30.93
N GLY A 76 -7.98 8.53 30.63
CA GLY A 76 -8.89 9.08 29.63
C GLY A 76 -8.49 8.83 28.17
N LEU A 77 -7.55 7.91 27.90
CA LEU A 77 -7.14 7.51 26.55
C LEU A 77 -7.48 6.05 26.27
N VAL A 78 -7.87 5.78 25.02
CA VAL A 78 -8.06 4.44 24.48
C VAL A 78 -7.31 4.31 23.15
N GLY A 79 -6.88 3.08 22.82
CA GLY A 79 -6.32 2.80 21.51
C GLY A 79 -7.40 2.92 20.43
N THR A 80 -7.06 3.51 19.28
CA THR A 80 -8.03 3.65 18.16
C THR A 80 -8.16 2.39 17.30
N THR A 81 -7.49 1.32 17.71
CA THR A 81 -7.27 0.11 16.93
C THR A 81 -7.16 -1.06 17.89
N GLU A 82 -7.97 -2.09 17.69
CA GLU A 82 -7.88 -3.32 18.47
C GLU A 82 -6.86 -4.27 17.82
N PRO A 83 -5.74 -4.61 18.49
CA PRO A 83 -4.72 -5.50 17.94
C PRO A 83 -5.27 -6.83 17.45
N ALA A 84 -6.24 -7.42 18.17
CA ALA A 84 -6.83 -8.70 17.79
C ALA A 84 -7.59 -8.62 16.45
N GLU A 85 -8.28 -7.52 16.16
CA GLU A 85 -8.99 -7.33 14.89
C GLU A 85 -8.02 -7.19 13.71
N MET A 86 -6.93 -6.43 13.88
CA MET A 86 -5.90 -6.32 12.85
C MET A 86 -5.25 -7.68 12.54
N LEU A 87 -4.88 -8.43 13.57
CA LEU A 87 -4.28 -9.76 13.41
C LEU A 87 -5.28 -10.78 12.85
N GLY A 88 -6.55 -10.69 13.23
CA GLY A 88 -7.63 -11.49 12.66
C GLY A 88 -7.80 -11.23 11.16
N GLY A 89 -7.79 -9.95 10.76
CA GLY A 89 -7.82 -9.57 9.35
C GLY A 89 -6.64 -10.13 8.56
N LEU A 90 -5.42 -10.07 9.11
CA LEU A 90 -4.22 -10.64 8.50
C LEU A 90 -4.38 -12.14 8.21
N LEU A 91 -4.90 -12.89 9.18
CA LEU A 91 -5.17 -14.32 9.03
C LEU A 91 -6.28 -14.58 8.00
N GLY A 92 -7.22 -13.66 7.83
CA GLY A 92 -8.27 -13.72 6.82
C GLY A 92 -7.78 -13.52 5.37
N LEU A 93 -6.50 -13.18 5.14
CA LEU A 93 -5.96 -13.10 3.79
C LEU A 93 -5.75 -14.47 3.15
N PHE A 94 -5.41 -15.50 3.93
CA PHE A 94 -4.95 -16.79 3.41
C PHE A 94 -5.59 -17.96 4.16
N ASP A 95 -5.52 -19.17 3.60
CA ASP A 95 -6.05 -20.36 4.28
C ASP A 95 -4.98 -20.93 5.23
N PRO A 96 -5.19 -20.95 6.56
CA PRO A 96 -4.20 -21.45 7.52
C PRO A 96 -3.95 -22.96 7.39
N ASN A 97 -4.81 -23.71 6.69
CA ASN A 97 -4.66 -25.15 6.49
C ASN A 97 -3.78 -25.51 5.28
N LEU A 98 -3.42 -24.52 4.46
CA LEU A 98 -2.58 -24.72 3.28
C LEU A 98 -1.15 -24.22 3.51
N PRO A 99 -0.13 -24.83 2.86
CA PRO A 99 1.23 -24.31 2.89
C PRO A 99 1.33 -22.85 2.45
N LEU A 100 1.86 -22.00 3.32
CA LEU A 100 2.04 -20.57 3.04
C LEU A 100 3.42 -20.30 2.45
N HIS A 101 3.45 -19.76 1.24
CA HIS A 101 4.68 -19.31 0.58
C HIS A 101 4.72 -17.79 0.51
N LEU A 102 5.91 -17.22 0.63
CA LEU A 102 6.16 -15.78 0.55
C LEU A 102 7.21 -15.54 -0.53
N LEU A 103 6.75 -15.07 -1.70
CA LEU A 103 7.63 -14.72 -2.81
C LEU A 103 8.28 -13.37 -2.51
N LYS A 104 9.56 -13.40 -2.16
CA LYS A 104 10.31 -12.26 -1.64
C LYS A 104 11.49 -11.93 -2.54
N GLY A 105 11.67 -10.64 -2.77
CA GLY A 105 12.73 -10.07 -3.59
C GLY A 105 13.64 -9.13 -2.81
N ASP A 106 14.05 -8.05 -3.46
CA ASP A 106 15.02 -7.07 -2.94
C ASP A 106 14.49 -6.21 -1.76
N GLU A 107 13.16 -6.12 -1.55
CA GLU A 107 12.61 -5.36 -0.43
C GLU A 107 13.07 -5.98 0.90
N PRO A 108 13.70 -5.24 1.83
CA PRO A 108 14.14 -5.82 3.10
C PRO A 108 12.97 -6.32 3.95
N GLY A 109 11.92 -5.49 4.08
CA GLY A 109 10.66 -5.79 4.77
C GLY A 109 10.81 -6.19 6.24
N ILE A 110 10.43 -5.35 7.20
CA ILE A 110 10.44 -5.74 8.62
C ILE A 110 9.20 -6.56 8.96
N ASP A 111 8.04 -6.09 8.50
CA ASP A 111 6.73 -6.63 8.84
C ASP A 111 6.58 -8.11 8.44
N ILE A 112 7.10 -8.49 7.27
CA ILE A 112 7.04 -9.87 6.78
C ILE A 112 7.74 -10.85 7.73
N HIS A 113 8.88 -10.47 8.30
CA HIS A 113 9.60 -11.31 9.26
C HIS A 113 8.85 -11.39 10.60
N MET A 114 8.23 -10.30 11.03
CA MET A 114 7.36 -10.29 12.21
C MET A 114 6.14 -11.19 12.02
N VAL A 115 5.51 -11.16 10.84
CA VAL A 115 4.39 -12.05 10.49
C VAL A 115 4.85 -13.51 10.52
N VAL A 116 6.00 -13.83 9.91
CA VAL A 116 6.55 -15.20 9.94
C VAL A 116 6.72 -15.70 11.37
N GLU A 117 7.31 -14.89 12.24
CA GLU A 117 7.52 -15.26 13.63
C GLU A 117 6.21 -15.42 14.40
N TYR A 118 5.26 -14.50 14.18
CA TYR A 118 3.93 -14.55 14.77
C TYR A 118 3.18 -15.84 14.38
N LEU A 119 3.17 -16.17 13.09
CA LEU A 119 2.51 -17.38 12.56
C LEU A 119 3.15 -18.65 13.11
N ARG A 120 4.48 -18.68 13.19
CA ARG A 120 5.24 -19.81 13.73
C ARG A 120 4.96 -20.05 15.20
N THR A 121 5.00 -18.99 16.01
CA THR A 121 4.89 -19.10 17.47
C THR A 121 3.46 -19.28 17.95
N ARG A 122 2.48 -18.65 17.28
CA ARG A 122 1.08 -18.66 17.72
C ARG A 122 0.23 -19.73 17.06
N PHE A 123 0.54 -20.11 15.82
CA PHE A 123 -0.29 -21.04 15.04
C PHE A 123 0.46 -22.28 14.57
N GLY A 124 1.77 -22.37 14.81
CA GLY A 124 2.59 -23.48 14.30
C GLY A 124 2.73 -23.48 12.77
N ILE A 125 2.20 -22.45 12.08
CA ILE A 125 2.33 -22.30 10.63
C ILE A 125 3.78 -21.92 10.34
N LYS A 126 4.41 -22.61 9.39
CA LYS A 126 5.80 -22.35 8.98
C LYS A 126 5.82 -21.79 7.56
N PRO A 127 5.67 -20.46 7.36
CA PRO A 127 5.73 -19.88 6.03
C PRO A 127 7.12 -20.08 5.43
N ARG A 128 7.18 -20.32 4.11
CA ARG A 128 8.42 -20.52 3.36
C ARG A 128 8.70 -19.31 2.48
N PHE A 129 9.88 -18.72 2.65
CA PHE A 129 10.37 -17.72 1.70
C PHE A 129 10.78 -18.40 0.38
N VAL A 130 10.38 -17.80 -0.73
CA VAL A 130 10.68 -18.28 -2.08
C VAL A 130 11.30 -17.13 -2.85
N LEU A 131 12.40 -17.38 -3.55
CA LEU A 131 12.97 -16.41 -4.48
C LEU A 131 12.33 -16.55 -5.86
N PRO A 132 12.23 -15.46 -6.65
CA PRO A 132 11.77 -15.53 -8.04
C PRO A 132 12.50 -16.58 -8.89
N ALA A 133 13.80 -16.76 -8.67
CA ALA A 133 14.63 -17.72 -9.41
C ALA A 133 14.32 -19.18 -9.07
N ASP A 134 13.71 -19.46 -7.91
CA ASP A 134 13.37 -20.81 -7.47
C ASP A 134 11.98 -21.24 -7.96
N LEU A 135 11.23 -20.37 -8.66
CA LEU A 135 9.91 -20.70 -9.19
C LEU A 135 10.00 -21.61 -10.43
N ARG A 136 9.07 -22.57 -10.52
CA ARG A 136 8.92 -23.51 -11.64
C ARG A 136 7.45 -23.67 -12.01
N LEU A 137 7.21 -23.91 -13.29
CA LEU A 137 5.88 -24.28 -13.80
C LEU A 137 5.93 -25.71 -14.29
N VAL A 138 5.13 -26.57 -13.68
CA VAL A 138 4.99 -27.98 -14.09
C VAL A 138 3.67 -28.12 -14.86
N PRO A 139 3.69 -28.52 -16.14
CA PRO A 139 2.46 -28.70 -16.92
C PRO A 139 1.50 -29.68 -16.23
N CYS A 140 0.24 -29.29 -16.10
CA CYS A 140 -0.79 -30.14 -15.50
C CYS A 140 -2.17 -29.74 -16.03
N SER A 141 -2.76 -30.58 -16.89
CA SER A 141 -4.06 -30.32 -17.53
C SER A 141 -5.22 -30.21 -16.54
N GLN A 142 -5.07 -30.76 -15.34
CA GLN A 142 -6.07 -30.71 -14.26
C GLN A 142 -5.90 -29.48 -13.35
N ALA A 143 -4.77 -28.79 -13.41
CA ALA A 143 -4.48 -27.64 -12.56
C ALA A 143 -5.10 -26.35 -13.11
N LYS A 144 -5.42 -25.42 -12.22
CA LYS A 144 -5.88 -24.07 -12.59
C LYS A 144 -4.85 -23.42 -13.51
N GLY A 145 -5.31 -22.95 -14.67
CA GLY A 145 -4.44 -22.34 -15.67
C GLY A 145 -3.47 -23.30 -16.38
N GLY A 146 -3.65 -24.62 -16.26
CA GLY A 146 -2.85 -25.62 -16.99
C GLY A 146 -1.47 -25.94 -16.42
N TYR A 147 -1.12 -25.34 -15.28
CA TYR A 147 0.18 -25.54 -14.62
C TYR A 147 0.02 -25.64 -13.11
N ARG A 148 0.88 -26.46 -12.49
CA ARG A 148 1.19 -26.36 -11.06
C ARG A 148 2.30 -25.31 -10.90
N LEU A 149 2.10 -24.37 -9.98
CA LEU A 149 3.14 -23.43 -9.58
C LEU A 149 3.95 -24.11 -8.48
N CYS A 150 5.26 -24.20 -8.66
CA CYS A 150 6.14 -24.90 -7.73
C CYS A 150 7.34 -24.02 -7.35
N CYS A 151 8.00 -24.37 -6.25
CA CYS A 151 9.34 -23.89 -5.95
C CYS A 151 10.32 -25.05 -5.76
N VAL A 152 11.59 -24.82 -6.10
CA VAL A 152 12.66 -25.78 -5.87
C VAL A 152 12.92 -25.93 -4.37
N ILE A 153 13.09 -27.18 -3.92
CA ILE A 153 13.51 -27.53 -2.57
C ILE A 153 15.03 -27.73 -2.60
N ARG A 154 15.77 -27.08 -1.71
CA ARG A 154 17.23 -27.28 -1.58
C ARG A 154 17.51 -28.40 -0.58
N ASP A 155 18.58 -29.17 -0.79
CA ASP A 155 18.89 -30.36 0.02
C ASP A 155 19.02 -30.09 1.53
N THR A 156 19.45 -28.88 1.91
CA THR A 156 19.54 -28.45 3.32
C THR A 156 18.17 -28.26 3.99
N GLU A 157 17.10 -28.09 3.22
CA GLU A 157 15.74 -27.88 3.71
C GLU A 157 14.94 -29.18 3.78
N ALA A 158 15.30 -30.17 2.96
CA ALA A 158 14.70 -31.51 2.95
C ALA A 158 14.91 -32.27 4.27
N GLN A 159 15.95 -31.92 5.05
CA GLN A 159 16.27 -32.56 6.33
C GLN A 159 15.41 -32.05 7.51
N ASN A 160 14.69 -30.93 7.34
CA ASN A 160 13.89 -30.30 8.40
C ASN A 160 12.37 -30.47 8.23
N THR A 161 11.92 -31.15 7.17
CA THR A 161 10.50 -31.30 6.85
C THR A 161 9.96 -32.66 7.29
N GLU A 162 9.60 -32.78 8.58
CA GLU A 162 8.79 -33.90 9.11
C GLU A 162 7.32 -33.86 8.63
N HIS A 163 6.98 -33.07 7.61
CA HIS A 163 5.63 -32.97 7.09
C HIS A 163 5.53 -33.49 5.66
N VAL A 164 4.82 -34.62 5.58
CA VAL A 164 4.28 -35.30 4.41
C VAL A 164 3.66 -34.27 3.44
N LYS A 165 4.40 -33.88 2.41
CA LYS A 165 3.89 -33.07 1.30
C LYS A 165 4.25 -33.74 -0.01
N PRO A 166 3.43 -33.61 -1.07
CA PRO A 166 3.74 -34.23 -2.34
C PRO A 166 4.91 -33.50 -2.98
N VAL A 167 6.10 -34.02 -2.71
CA VAL A 167 7.33 -33.67 -3.41
C VAL A 167 7.13 -34.03 -4.88
N ILE A 168 7.28 -33.05 -5.76
CA ILE A 168 7.18 -33.24 -7.20
C ILE A 168 8.61 -33.36 -7.72
N TYR A 169 8.88 -34.40 -8.49
CA TYR A 169 10.11 -34.50 -9.26
C TYR A 169 9.82 -34.14 -10.71
N TYR A 170 10.48 -33.12 -11.23
CA TYR A 170 10.29 -32.63 -12.60
C TYR A 170 11.60 -32.02 -13.12
N ASP A 171 12.00 -32.34 -14.35
CA ASP A 171 13.23 -31.86 -15.00
C ASP A 171 14.51 -31.98 -14.14
N GLY A 172 14.62 -33.05 -13.34
CA GLY A 172 15.79 -33.30 -12.49
C GLY A 172 15.79 -32.55 -11.16
N GLU A 173 14.77 -31.74 -10.89
CA GLU A 173 14.64 -30.96 -9.67
C GLU A 173 13.55 -31.51 -8.75
N THR A 174 13.82 -31.41 -7.45
CA THR A 174 12.86 -31.71 -6.39
C THR A 174 12.11 -30.44 -6.02
N MET A 175 10.78 -30.46 -6.09
CA MET A 175 9.95 -29.27 -5.97
C MET A 175 8.79 -29.45 -4.98
N GLU A 176 8.37 -28.35 -4.36
CA GLU A 176 7.14 -28.23 -3.57
C GLU A 176 6.10 -27.43 -4.35
N GLU A 177 4.82 -27.84 -4.30
CA GLU A 177 3.73 -27.07 -4.90
C GLU A 177 3.35 -25.85 -4.04
N ILE A 178 3.17 -24.72 -4.72
CA ILE A 178 2.66 -23.47 -4.16
C ILE A 178 1.15 -23.41 -4.38
N TYR A 179 0.39 -23.52 -3.30
CA TYR A 179 -1.07 -23.39 -3.31
C TYR A 179 -1.53 -21.94 -3.11
N GLN A 180 -0.78 -21.18 -2.31
CA GLN A 180 -1.04 -19.78 -2.02
C GLN A 180 0.27 -19.03 -1.79
N VAL A 181 0.32 -17.75 -2.19
CA VAL A 181 1.55 -16.97 -2.15
C VAL A 181 1.33 -15.50 -1.80
N GLY A 182 2.12 -15.00 -0.85
CA GLY A 182 2.24 -13.57 -0.54
C GLY A 182 3.37 -12.94 -1.34
N LEU A 183 3.18 -11.72 -1.83
CA LEU A 183 4.17 -11.04 -2.67
C LEU A 183 4.85 -9.89 -1.94
N GLU A 184 6.18 -9.92 -1.93
CA GLU A 184 7.02 -8.80 -1.52
C GLU A 184 8.10 -8.55 -2.57
N LEU A 185 7.63 -8.12 -3.75
CA LEU A 185 8.43 -7.83 -4.94
C LEU A 185 8.24 -6.38 -5.39
N TYR A 186 9.33 -5.73 -5.78
CA TYR A 186 9.26 -4.46 -6.50
C TYR A 186 8.69 -4.65 -7.91
N GLN A 187 8.19 -3.56 -8.49
CA GLN A 187 7.61 -3.59 -9.84
C GLN A 187 8.60 -4.05 -10.93
N LYS A 188 9.91 -3.81 -10.74
CA LYS A 188 10.95 -4.31 -11.66
C LYS A 188 11.05 -5.84 -11.62
N GLU A 189 10.87 -6.44 -10.44
CA GLU A 189 10.96 -7.88 -10.21
C GLU A 189 9.70 -8.58 -10.73
N LEU A 190 8.52 -8.01 -10.49
CA LEU A 190 7.28 -8.47 -11.12
C LEU A 190 7.39 -8.46 -12.66
N ARG A 191 7.96 -7.40 -13.24
CA ARG A 191 8.16 -7.31 -14.70
C ARG A 191 9.21 -8.28 -15.25
N ALA A 192 10.13 -8.76 -14.41
CA ALA A 192 11.16 -9.71 -14.81
C ALA A 192 10.62 -11.15 -14.90
N LEU A 193 9.49 -11.44 -14.24
CA LEU A 193 8.81 -12.72 -14.38
C LEU A 193 8.21 -12.86 -15.79
N SER A 194 8.26 -14.07 -16.34
CA SER A 194 7.60 -14.36 -17.61
C SER A 194 6.09 -14.15 -17.50
N SER A 195 5.44 -13.83 -18.61
CA SER A 195 3.97 -13.64 -18.64
C SER A 195 3.22 -14.84 -18.08
N GLU A 196 3.68 -16.06 -18.38
CA GLU A 196 3.04 -17.28 -17.86
C GLU A 196 3.29 -17.47 -16.36
N MET A 197 4.49 -17.16 -15.87
CA MET A 197 4.77 -17.18 -14.43
C MET A 197 3.88 -16.19 -13.68
N LEU A 198 3.75 -14.96 -14.18
CA LEU A 198 2.87 -13.94 -13.60
C LEU A 198 1.41 -14.40 -13.55
N ARG A 199 0.93 -15.04 -14.62
CA ARG A 199 -0.43 -15.63 -14.65
C ARG A 199 -0.61 -16.66 -13.53
N GLN A 200 0.32 -17.59 -13.40
CA GLN A 200 0.22 -18.66 -12.39
C GLN A 200 0.37 -18.12 -10.96
N VAL A 201 1.21 -17.11 -10.74
CA VAL A 201 1.29 -16.38 -9.47
C VAL A 201 -0.03 -15.65 -9.17
N SER A 202 -0.62 -15.00 -10.17
CA SER A 202 -1.90 -14.28 -10.01
C SER A 202 -3.02 -15.18 -9.50
N LEU A 203 -3.07 -16.43 -9.95
CA LEU A 203 -4.11 -17.39 -9.57
C LEU A 203 -4.02 -17.87 -8.10
N ARG A 204 -2.90 -17.62 -7.43
CA ARG A 204 -2.57 -18.14 -6.09
C ARG A 204 -2.22 -17.01 -5.11
N CYS A 205 -2.15 -15.78 -5.59
CA CYS A 205 -1.77 -14.67 -4.75
C CYS A 205 -2.94 -14.25 -3.87
N PHE A 206 -2.73 -14.25 -2.55
CA PHE A 206 -3.77 -13.83 -1.61
C PHE A 206 -3.95 -12.30 -1.55
N ASN A 207 -2.97 -11.53 -2.05
CA ASN A 207 -3.13 -10.10 -2.29
C ASN A 207 -3.31 -9.89 -3.79
N ASP A 208 -4.56 -9.86 -4.24
CA ASP A 208 -4.93 -9.91 -5.66
C ASP A 208 -4.11 -8.94 -6.54
N LEU A 209 -3.68 -9.40 -7.71
CA LEU A 209 -2.85 -8.56 -8.59
C LEU A 209 -3.58 -7.30 -9.07
N ARG A 210 -4.91 -7.28 -9.14
CA ARG A 210 -5.69 -6.06 -9.40
C ARG A 210 -5.46 -5.02 -8.30
N THR A 211 -5.37 -5.46 -7.04
CA THR A 211 -4.99 -4.60 -5.92
C THR A 211 -3.57 -4.08 -6.06
N ILE A 212 -2.61 -4.98 -6.30
CA ILE A 212 -1.19 -4.63 -6.41
C ILE A 212 -0.94 -3.68 -7.59
N LEU A 213 -1.62 -3.87 -8.72
CA LEU A 213 -1.36 -3.13 -9.96
C LEU A 213 -2.25 -1.90 -10.14
N LEU A 214 -3.48 -1.90 -9.66
CA LEU A 214 -4.45 -0.81 -9.86
C LEU A 214 -4.61 0.05 -8.62
N VAL A 215 -4.84 -0.55 -7.45
CA VAL A 215 -5.08 0.23 -6.20
C VAL A 215 -3.80 0.94 -5.74
N HIS A 216 -2.64 0.32 -5.92
CA HIS A 216 -1.35 0.95 -5.62
C HIS A 216 -0.94 2.04 -6.62
N ASP A 217 -1.54 2.07 -7.81
CA ASP A 217 -1.22 3.04 -8.86
C ASP A 217 -1.73 4.43 -8.46
N LYS A 218 -0.84 5.42 -8.39
CA LYS A 218 -1.22 6.76 -7.90
C LYS A 218 -2.26 7.46 -8.76
N ARG A 219 -2.45 7.06 -10.02
CA ARG A 219 -3.53 7.58 -10.87
C ARG A 219 -4.90 7.21 -10.33
N MET A 220 -5.02 6.13 -9.55
CA MET A 220 -6.30 5.68 -8.99
C MET A 220 -6.98 6.78 -8.17
N LEU A 221 -6.21 7.61 -7.45
CA LEU A 221 -6.79 8.74 -6.72
C LEU A 221 -7.45 9.78 -7.64
N GLY A 222 -6.80 10.10 -8.77
CA GLY A 222 -7.37 11.02 -9.76
C GLY A 222 -8.56 10.40 -10.50
N ILE A 223 -8.45 9.12 -10.89
CA ILE A 223 -9.53 8.38 -11.57
C ILE A 223 -10.78 8.32 -10.70
N VAL A 224 -10.65 7.92 -9.42
CA VAL A 224 -11.80 7.86 -8.50
C VAL A 224 -12.49 9.21 -8.40
N ARG A 225 -11.73 10.32 -8.40
CA ARG A 225 -12.30 11.67 -8.34
C ARG A 225 -13.03 12.07 -9.62
N GLN A 226 -12.46 11.78 -10.78
CA GLN A 226 -13.12 12.05 -12.07
C GLN A 226 -14.39 11.21 -12.27
N GLU A 227 -14.45 10.03 -11.64
CA GLU A 227 -15.57 9.10 -11.76
C GLU A 227 -16.65 9.26 -10.68
N LEU A 228 -16.55 10.21 -9.74
CA LEU A 228 -17.49 10.30 -8.60
C LEU A 228 -18.95 10.39 -9.04
N ASP A 229 -19.27 11.25 -10.00
CA ASP A 229 -20.64 11.43 -10.48
C ASP A 229 -21.15 10.16 -11.18
N SER A 230 -20.32 9.56 -12.06
CA SER A 230 -20.57 8.27 -12.71
C SER A 230 -20.82 7.13 -11.69
N LEU A 231 -20.06 7.09 -10.60
CA LEU A 231 -20.24 6.12 -9.52
C LEU A 231 -21.55 6.31 -8.75
N VAL A 232 -22.01 7.56 -8.60
CA VAL A 232 -23.31 7.87 -8.01
C VAL A 232 -24.45 7.51 -8.96
N GLU A 233 -24.35 7.89 -10.23
CA GLU A 233 -25.36 7.55 -11.27
C GLU A 233 -25.55 6.04 -11.42
N ARG A 234 -24.51 5.25 -11.12
CA ARG A 234 -24.52 3.78 -11.17
C ARG A 234 -24.88 3.11 -9.83
N ASP A 235 -25.30 3.89 -8.83
CA ASP A 235 -25.65 3.42 -7.48
C ASP A 235 -24.53 2.62 -6.78
N ILE A 236 -23.26 2.92 -7.09
CA ILE A 236 -22.11 2.28 -6.44
C ILE A 236 -21.79 2.99 -5.12
N ILE A 237 -21.94 4.31 -5.09
CA ILE A 237 -21.80 5.13 -3.89
C ILE A 237 -22.95 6.14 -3.81
N THR A 238 -23.25 6.60 -2.61
CA THR A 238 -24.21 7.68 -2.38
C THR A 238 -23.58 9.05 -2.66
N HIS A 239 -24.40 10.07 -2.93
CA HIS A 239 -23.95 11.47 -3.01
C HIS A 239 -23.16 11.91 -1.75
N ALA A 240 -23.56 11.45 -0.57
CA ALA A 240 -22.86 11.77 0.68
C ALA A 240 -21.45 11.16 0.70
N GLN A 241 -21.30 9.91 0.27
CA GLN A 241 -20.00 9.27 0.13
C GLN A 241 -19.13 9.93 -0.94
N ALA A 242 -19.71 10.31 -2.09
CA ALA A 242 -19.00 11.04 -3.14
C ALA A 242 -18.41 12.36 -2.61
N LYS A 243 -19.19 13.13 -1.84
CA LYS A 243 -18.72 14.36 -1.20
C LYS A 243 -17.60 14.12 -0.17
N ILE A 244 -17.69 13.03 0.60
CA ILE A 244 -16.63 12.64 1.53
C ILE A 244 -15.35 12.28 0.77
N LEU A 245 -15.45 11.53 -0.33
CA LEU A 245 -14.29 11.15 -1.16
C LEU A 245 -13.66 12.36 -1.84
N ASP A 246 -14.46 13.28 -2.40
CA ASP A 246 -13.94 14.50 -3.04
C ASP A 246 -13.18 15.39 -2.04
N LYS A 247 -13.72 15.52 -0.82
CA LYS A 247 -13.07 16.24 0.28
C LYS A 247 -11.88 15.49 0.88
N GLY A 248 -11.90 14.15 0.84
CA GLY A 248 -10.95 13.28 1.51
C GLY A 248 -9.78 12.82 0.65
N ILE A 249 -9.84 12.97 -0.68
CA ILE A 249 -8.76 12.60 -1.60
C ILE A 249 -7.97 13.86 -1.99
N ALA A 250 -6.65 13.74 -2.07
CA ALA A 250 -5.78 14.83 -2.53
C ALA A 250 -6.01 15.15 -4.03
N ASP A 251 -6.02 16.43 -4.40
CA ASP A 251 -6.19 16.85 -5.79
C ASP A 251 -5.09 16.30 -6.69
N THR A 252 -5.47 15.36 -7.56
CA THR A 252 -4.57 14.53 -8.35
C THR A 252 -4.96 14.64 -9.82
N ILE A 253 -4.11 15.30 -10.58
CA ILE A 253 -4.26 15.55 -12.01
C ILE A 253 -3.56 14.42 -12.79
N LEU A 254 -4.30 13.84 -13.73
CA LEU A 254 -3.84 12.69 -14.52
C LEU A 254 -3.06 13.15 -15.77
N PRO A 255 -2.05 12.37 -16.21
CA PRO A 255 -1.43 12.56 -17.52
C PRO A 255 -2.46 12.52 -18.65
N GLY A 256 -2.37 13.48 -19.57
CA GLY A 256 -3.26 13.62 -20.73
C GLY A 256 -4.70 14.05 -20.40
N SER A 257 -4.96 14.53 -19.19
CA SER A 257 -6.27 15.05 -18.79
C SER A 257 -6.47 16.53 -19.20
N ALA A 258 -7.72 17.00 -19.20
CA ALA A 258 -8.03 18.40 -19.50
C ALA A 258 -7.50 19.34 -18.40
N GLU A 259 -7.56 18.89 -17.15
CA GLU A 259 -7.07 19.58 -15.97
C GLU A 259 -5.54 19.79 -16.02
N LEU A 260 -4.81 18.86 -16.66
CA LEU A 260 -3.39 19.05 -16.93
C LEU A 260 -3.14 20.18 -17.93
N GLU A 261 -3.94 20.27 -18.99
CA GLU A 261 -3.80 21.35 -19.98
C GLU A 261 -4.10 22.71 -19.34
N GLU A 262 -5.14 22.79 -18.50
CA GLU A 262 -5.47 23.99 -17.73
C GLU A 262 -4.33 24.39 -16.78
N LEU A 263 -3.71 23.41 -16.11
CA LEU A 263 -2.55 23.66 -15.27
C LEU A 263 -1.35 24.18 -16.08
N ILE A 264 -1.07 23.59 -17.24
CA ILE A 264 0.00 24.03 -18.14
C ILE A 264 -0.21 25.49 -18.55
N GLU A 265 -1.42 25.86 -18.98
CA GLU A 265 -1.74 27.24 -19.35
C GLU A 265 -1.68 28.20 -18.16
N SER A 266 -2.06 27.74 -16.97
CA SER A 266 -1.96 28.53 -15.74
C SER A 266 -0.49 28.76 -15.34
N CYS A 267 0.36 27.73 -15.41
CA CYS A 267 1.80 27.86 -15.13
C CYS A 267 2.55 28.73 -16.15
N LYS A 268 2.07 28.83 -17.40
CA LYS A 268 2.62 29.79 -18.38
C LYS A 268 2.35 31.23 -17.98
N LYS A 269 1.19 31.51 -17.39
CA LYS A 269 0.79 32.85 -16.92
C LYS A 269 1.43 33.19 -15.58
N ASP A 270 1.52 32.21 -14.68
CA ASP A 270 2.13 32.34 -13.37
C ASP A 270 3.13 31.19 -13.12
N PRO A 271 4.43 31.41 -13.38
CA PRO A 271 5.47 30.42 -13.13
C PRO A 271 5.62 30.00 -11.66
N ASP A 272 5.14 30.80 -10.72
CA ASP A 272 5.24 30.52 -9.28
C ASP A 272 4.18 29.53 -8.80
N LEU A 273 3.09 29.34 -9.56
CA LEU A 273 2.03 28.36 -9.29
C LEU A 273 2.58 26.93 -9.08
N LYS A 274 3.73 26.60 -9.69
CA LYS A 274 4.39 25.29 -9.49
C LYS A 274 4.63 24.96 -8.01
N LYS A 275 4.81 25.95 -7.14
CA LYS A 275 5.10 25.75 -5.70
C LYS A 275 3.95 25.05 -4.97
N ASP A 276 2.74 25.10 -5.54
CA ASP A 276 1.53 24.49 -5.01
C ASP A 276 1.33 23.04 -5.47
N TYR A 277 2.27 22.48 -6.24
CA TYR A 277 2.16 21.15 -6.80
C TYR A 277 3.41 20.31 -6.58
N ILE A 278 3.22 18.99 -6.66
CA ILE A 278 4.28 17.99 -6.63
C ILE A 278 4.08 17.00 -7.77
N LEU A 279 5.18 16.46 -8.29
CA LEU A 279 5.18 15.32 -9.20
C LEU A 279 5.41 14.04 -8.39
N LYS A 280 4.53 13.05 -8.56
CA LYS A 280 4.72 11.73 -7.94
C LYS A 280 4.83 10.64 -9.00
N PRO A 281 5.91 9.83 -9.01
CA PRO A 281 6.00 8.67 -9.87
C PRO A 281 4.89 7.66 -9.57
N ILE A 282 4.23 7.17 -10.63
CA ILE A 282 2.98 6.44 -10.52
C ILE A 282 3.09 5.09 -9.77
N ARG A 283 4.26 4.42 -9.85
CA ARG A 283 4.46 3.05 -9.33
C ARG A 283 5.50 2.95 -8.20
N SER A 284 5.95 4.10 -7.70
CA SER A 284 6.89 4.18 -6.59
C SER A 284 6.17 4.07 -5.23
N GLY A 285 6.89 3.74 -4.16
CA GLY A 285 6.40 3.79 -2.78
C GLY A 285 7.37 4.55 -1.88
N LYS A 286 7.02 4.73 -0.60
CA LYS A 286 7.90 5.34 0.43
C LYS A 286 8.41 6.75 0.08
N GLY A 287 7.67 7.49 -0.75
CA GLY A 287 8.05 8.83 -1.20
C GLY A 287 9.19 8.88 -2.23
N ASP A 288 9.64 7.74 -2.75
CA ASP A 288 10.77 7.71 -3.69
C ASP A 288 10.42 8.38 -5.03
N GLY A 289 11.29 9.28 -5.47
CA GLY A 289 11.16 10.08 -6.69
C GLY A 289 10.11 11.19 -6.67
N ILE A 290 9.54 11.56 -5.51
CA ILE A 290 8.66 12.74 -5.42
C ILE A 290 9.48 14.01 -5.67
N VAL A 291 8.99 14.86 -6.58
CA VAL A 291 9.59 16.17 -6.89
C VAL A 291 8.64 17.26 -6.45
N PHE A 292 9.10 18.17 -5.60
CA PHE A 292 8.32 19.34 -5.21
C PHE A 292 8.49 20.44 -6.25
N GLY A 293 7.40 21.04 -6.70
CA GLY A 293 7.46 22.11 -7.69
C GLY A 293 8.26 23.32 -7.20
N GLU A 294 8.37 23.53 -5.88
CA GLU A 294 9.24 24.56 -5.30
C GLU A 294 10.74 24.32 -5.53
N ASP A 295 11.19 23.06 -5.62
CA ASP A 295 12.61 22.69 -5.74
C ASP A 295 13.13 22.66 -7.18
N ILE A 296 12.23 22.70 -8.16
CA ILE A 296 12.54 22.62 -9.58
C ILE A 296 12.34 23.98 -10.23
N ASN A 297 13.26 24.36 -11.13
CA ASN A 297 13.12 25.63 -11.83
C ASN A 297 11.91 25.61 -12.80
N PRO A 298 11.34 26.78 -13.15
CA PRO A 298 10.14 26.85 -13.98
C PRO A 298 10.26 26.16 -15.34
N ALA A 299 11.42 26.22 -16.01
CA ALA A 299 11.62 25.60 -17.31
C ALA A 299 11.56 24.06 -17.23
N ASN A 300 12.23 23.48 -16.23
CA ASN A 300 12.21 22.03 -15.99
C ASN A 300 10.82 21.56 -15.51
N TRP A 301 10.11 22.37 -14.72
CA TRP A 301 8.73 22.10 -14.33
C TRP A 301 7.82 22.04 -15.57
N MET A 302 7.87 23.06 -16.43
CA MET A 302 7.09 23.08 -17.67
C MET A 302 7.44 21.92 -18.59
N SER A 303 8.73 21.62 -18.78
CA SER A 303 9.16 20.46 -19.56
C SER A 303 8.59 19.14 -19.00
N SER A 304 8.50 19.02 -17.68
CA SER A 304 7.89 17.85 -17.03
C SER A 304 6.40 17.78 -17.31
N LEU A 305 5.65 18.88 -17.17
CA LEU A 305 4.21 18.92 -17.45
C LEU A 305 3.90 18.63 -18.93
N GLU A 306 4.67 19.23 -19.84
CA GLU A 306 4.55 19.00 -21.29
C GLU A 306 4.78 17.52 -21.64
N GLY A 307 5.73 16.86 -20.97
CA GLY A 307 5.94 15.42 -21.10
C GLY A 307 4.78 14.55 -20.60
N LEU A 308 3.88 15.10 -19.76
CA LEU A 308 2.70 14.41 -19.25
C LEU A 308 1.44 14.61 -20.11
N ARG A 309 1.50 15.39 -21.20
CA ARG A 309 0.37 15.52 -22.14
C ARG A 309 -0.06 14.20 -22.77
N SER A 310 0.86 13.23 -22.84
CA SER A 310 0.55 11.88 -23.27
C SER A 310 0.28 10.98 -22.07
N SER A 311 -0.83 10.24 -22.11
CA SER A 311 -1.15 9.20 -21.13
C SER A 311 -0.38 7.89 -21.38
N HIS A 312 0.35 7.79 -22.50
CA HIS A 312 1.12 6.61 -22.85
C HIS A 312 2.33 6.42 -21.95
N LEU A 313 2.52 5.19 -21.48
CA LEU A 313 3.73 4.80 -20.77
C LEU A 313 4.89 4.69 -21.76
N VAL A 314 5.84 5.61 -21.67
CA VAL A 314 7.07 5.53 -22.50
C VAL A 314 7.97 4.43 -21.93
N THR A 315 8.38 3.49 -22.78
CA THR A 315 9.32 2.42 -22.41
C THR A 315 10.64 3.04 -21.92
N GLY A 316 11.01 2.78 -20.67
CA GLY A 316 12.21 3.35 -20.04
C GLY A 316 12.03 4.77 -19.46
N GLY A 317 10.89 5.42 -19.73
CA GLY A 317 10.52 6.71 -19.13
C GLY A 317 9.68 6.54 -17.87
N GLY A 318 9.94 7.37 -16.86
CA GLY A 318 9.05 7.51 -15.71
C GLY A 318 7.83 8.36 -16.07
N THR A 319 6.63 7.89 -15.73
CA THR A 319 5.41 8.72 -15.76
C THR A 319 5.02 9.12 -14.34
N CYS A 320 4.45 10.32 -14.19
CA CYS A 320 4.06 10.89 -12.92
C CYS A 320 2.62 11.36 -12.96
N ILE A 321 1.96 11.41 -11.80
CA ILE A 321 0.80 12.28 -11.61
C ILE A 321 1.29 13.65 -11.12
N VAL A 322 0.49 14.68 -11.37
CA VAL A 322 0.64 15.97 -10.67
C VAL A 322 -0.35 15.96 -9.52
N GLN A 323 0.10 16.22 -8.30
CA GLN A 323 -0.78 16.34 -7.14
C GLN A 323 -0.64 17.73 -6.54
N ARG A 324 -1.74 18.35 -6.12
CA ARG A 324 -1.67 19.56 -5.30
C ARG A 324 -0.91 19.22 -4.02
N ARG A 325 0.05 20.06 -3.69
CA ARG A 325 0.77 20.01 -2.44
C ARG A 325 -0.19 20.31 -1.29
N ILE A 326 -0.23 19.41 -0.32
CA ILE A 326 -0.99 19.61 0.91
C ILE A 326 -0.12 20.38 1.90
N ASN A 327 -0.61 21.54 2.32
CA ASN A 327 0.01 22.35 3.36
C ASN A 327 -0.38 21.80 4.73
N GLN A 328 0.48 20.93 5.26
CA GLN A 328 0.17 20.19 6.47
C GLN A 328 0.14 21.07 7.72
N ILE A 329 -0.83 20.82 8.60
CA ILE A 329 -0.82 21.33 9.97
C ILE A 329 0.41 20.75 10.69
N ARG A 330 1.03 21.57 11.53
CA ARG A 330 2.18 21.17 12.35
C ARG A 330 1.77 21.05 13.81
N HIS A 331 2.00 19.86 14.35
CA HIS A 331 1.66 19.48 15.72
C HIS A 331 2.90 19.53 16.60
N ASN A 332 2.68 19.84 17.87
CA ASN A 332 3.70 19.75 18.90
C ASN A 332 4.00 18.28 19.19
N VAL A 333 5.21 17.83 18.87
CA VAL A 333 5.63 16.44 19.07
C VAL A 333 7.04 16.37 19.65
N VAL A 334 7.32 15.31 20.40
CA VAL A 334 8.63 15.01 20.95
C VAL A 334 9.21 13.83 20.18
N LEU A 335 10.17 14.10 19.28
CA LEU A 335 10.78 13.06 18.43
C LEU A 335 12.13 12.56 18.93
N ARG A 336 12.72 13.23 19.91
CA ARG A 336 14.05 12.92 20.44
C ARG A 336 13.99 12.65 21.94
N PRO A 337 14.87 11.79 22.49
CA PRO A 337 14.94 11.52 23.93
C PRO A 337 15.20 12.76 24.79
N THR A 338 15.64 13.87 24.21
CA THR A 338 15.84 15.14 24.91
C THR A 338 14.55 15.73 25.48
N GLY A 339 13.37 15.22 25.08
CA GLY A 339 12.08 15.70 25.58
C GLY A 339 11.62 17.01 24.93
N VAL A 340 12.42 17.59 24.02
CA VAL A 340 12.11 18.90 23.42
C VAL A 340 10.94 18.76 22.45
N MET A 341 9.89 19.50 22.75
CA MET A 341 8.70 19.60 21.92
C MET A 341 8.97 20.51 20.72
N THR A 342 8.78 19.98 19.51
CA THR A 342 8.98 20.71 18.25
C THR A 342 7.75 20.55 17.36
N ARG A 343 7.51 21.52 16.47
CA ARG A 343 6.36 21.50 15.55
C ARG A 343 6.70 20.80 14.23
N TYR A 344 6.15 19.61 14.04
CA TYR A 344 6.33 18.79 12.82
C TYR A 344 4.99 18.35 12.23
N PRO A 345 4.95 18.04 10.92
CA PRO A 345 3.77 17.43 10.31
C PRO A 345 3.54 16.00 10.84
N LEU A 346 2.30 15.54 10.72
CA LEU A 346 1.89 14.16 11.01
C LEU A 346 1.32 13.52 9.75
N VAL A 347 1.84 12.34 9.41
CA VAL A 347 1.32 11.50 8.34
C VAL A 347 0.70 10.27 8.96
N GLY A 348 -0.63 10.18 8.90
CA GLY A 348 -1.37 9.03 9.40
C GLY A 348 -1.49 7.94 8.34
N THR A 349 -1.76 6.73 8.81
CA THR A 349 -2.15 5.61 7.94
C THR A 349 -3.37 4.93 8.52
N TYR A 350 -4.14 4.22 7.71
CA TYR A 350 -5.08 3.23 8.21
C TYR A 350 -4.96 1.93 7.42
N HIS A 351 -5.49 0.84 7.97
CA HIS A 351 -5.43 -0.46 7.33
C HIS A 351 -6.81 -0.94 6.93
N SER A 352 -6.88 -1.57 5.77
CA SER A 352 -8.06 -2.29 5.31
C SER A 352 -7.68 -3.63 4.72
N ILE A 353 -8.47 -4.65 5.02
CA ILE A 353 -8.32 -5.99 4.42
C ILE A 353 -9.68 -6.44 3.90
N GLN A 354 -9.69 -6.99 2.69
CA GLN A 354 -10.89 -7.39 1.96
C GLN A 354 -11.94 -6.26 1.82
N GLY A 355 -11.50 -5.00 1.92
CA GLY A 355 -12.36 -3.82 1.86
C GLY A 355 -12.98 -3.41 3.21
N GLU A 356 -12.69 -4.14 4.29
CA GLU A 356 -13.11 -3.79 5.64
C GLU A 356 -12.06 -2.91 6.32
N PHE A 357 -12.48 -1.91 7.07
CA PHE A 357 -11.60 -1.06 7.87
C PHE A 357 -11.15 -1.79 9.13
N LEU A 358 -9.85 -1.81 9.42
CA LEU A 358 -9.28 -2.51 10.58
C LEU A 358 -8.70 -1.59 11.66
N GLY A 359 -8.81 -0.27 11.47
CA GLY A 359 -8.28 0.71 12.40
C GLY A 359 -7.19 1.61 11.83
N VAL A 360 -6.90 2.66 12.60
CA VAL A 360 -5.83 3.61 12.29
C VAL A 360 -4.49 2.95 12.59
N GLY A 361 -3.57 3.02 11.64
CA GLY A 361 -2.21 2.52 11.79
C GLY A 361 -1.34 3.47 12.60
N VAL A 362 -0.07 3.56 12.20
CA VAL A 362 0.89 4.44 12.85
C VAL A 362 0.82 5.85 12.30
N TRP A 363 1.07 6.83 13.16
CA TRP A 363 1.40 8.19 12.74
C TRP A 363 2.90 8.30 12.55
N ARG A 364 3.34 8.96 11.49
CA ARG A 364 4.76 9.24 11.21
C ARG A 364 5.02 10.73 11.27
N SER A 365 6.20 11.08 11.78
CA SER A 365 6.64 12.47 11.85
C SER A 365 8.15 12.58 11.66
N SER A 366 8.59 13.63 10.97
CA SER A 366 10.01 13.92 10.78
C SER A 366 10.24 15.41 10.51
N PRO A 367 11.48 15.91 10.66
CA PRO A 367 11.83 17.26 10.21
C PRO A 367 11.86 17.40 8.68
N HIS A 368 11.78 16.30 7.94
CA HIS A 368 11.81 16.29 6.48
C HIS A 368 10.40 16.34 5.89
N ARG A 369 10.27 16.82 4.65
CA ARG A 369 8.98 16.86 3.94
C ARG A 369 8.41 15.47 3.64
N ILE A 370 9.27 14.46 3.55
CA ILE A 370 8.89 13.05 3.38
C ILE A 370 9.10 12.34 4.72
N CYS A 371 8.01 11.82 5.29
CA CYS A 371 8.00 11.16 6.60
C CYS A 371 8.06 9.63 6.47
N ALA A 372 9.17 9.11 5.94
CA ALA A 372 9.40 7.66 5.86
C ALA A 372 10.19 7.15 7.07
N ILE A 373 9.70 6.10 7.74
CA ILE A 373 10.43 5.45 8.86
C ILE A 373 11.80 4.94 8.39
N SER A 374 11.87 4.40 7.17
CA SER A 374 13.13 3.95 6.55
C SER A 374 14.14 5.07 6.30
N GLN A 375 13.76 6.33 6.43
CA GLN A 375 14.63 7.51 6.31
C GLN A 375 14.85 8.19 7.68
N GLY A 376 14.61 7.48 8.78
CA GLY A 376 14.77 8.00 10.14
C GLY A 376 13.57 8.79 10.67
N GLY A 377 12.41 8.69 10.04
CA GLY A 377 11.16 9.22 10.59
C GLY A 377 10.76 8.51 11.88
N ALA A 378 10.27 9.28 12.85
CA ALA A 378 9.69 8.76 14.08
C ALA A 378 8.24 8.31 13.83
N TRP A 379 7.72 7.46 14.70
CA TRP A 379 6.34 7.00 14.63
C TRP A 379 5.71 6.88 16.02
N THR A 380 4.39 6.91 16.07
CA THR A 380 3.59 6.66 17.27
C THR A 380 2.32 5.89 16.92
N CYS A 381 1.76 5.17 17.90
CA CYS A 381 0.44 4.57 17.79
C CYS A 381 -0.65 5.64 17.89
N SER A 382 -1.84 5.26 17.43
CA SER A 382 -3.02 6.11 17.41
C SER A 382 -3.83 5.93 18.69
N VAL A 383 -4.15 7.03 19.37
CA VAL A 383 -4.98 7.04 20.58
C VAL A 383 -6.11 8.06 20.42
N SER A 384 -7.23 7.82 21.09
CA SER A 384 -8.35 8.76 21.17
C SER A 384 -8.78 8.95 22.62
N PRO A 385 -9.46 10.08 22.94
CA PRO A 385 -10.12 10.23 24.23
C PRO A 385 -11.09 9.07 24.48
N SER A 386 -11.17 8.58 25.71
CA SER A 386 -12.25 7.71 26.15
C SER A 386 -13.56 8.52 26.12
N SER A 387 -14.55 8.03 25.37
CA SER A 387 -15.89 8.62 25.28
C SER A 387 -16.67 8.53 26.59
#